data_AF-A0A7R8WIA8-F1
#
_entry.id   AF-A0A7R8WIA8-F1
#
_cell.length_a   1.000
_cell.length_b   1.000
_cell.length_c   1.000
_cell.angle_alpha   90.00
_cell.angle_beta   90.00
_cell.angle_gamma   90.00
#
_symmetry.space_group_name_H-M   'P 1'
#
loop_
_entity.id
_entity.type
_entity.pdbx_description
1 polymer ?
#
loop_
_entity_poly.entity_id
_entity_poly.type
_entity_poly.pdbx_seq_one_letter_code
_entity_poly.pdbx_strand_id
1 'polypeptide(L)'
;MTNAPQELRSEDEENCCNSCEVVGYTLESANGPQGGLSGSPSEGAENVSPLTQCQYPQPGTVALREIRRYQKSTELLIRKLPFQRLVREIAQDFKTDLRFQSAAIGALQEASEAYLVGLFEDTNLCAIHAKRVTIMPKDIQLARRIRGERA
;
A
#
# COMPACT_ATOMS: atom_id res chain seq x y z
N MET A 1 1.51 34.90 12.03
CA MET A 1 1.49 33.53 12.60
C MET A 1 0.25 32.82 12.07
N THR A 2 0.30 32.34 10.84
CA THR A 2 -0.75 31.51 10.24
C THR A 2 -0.02 30.47 9.39
N ASN A 3 0.26 29.31 9.97
CA ASN A 3 0.84 28.21 9.21
C ASN A 3 -0.26 27.52 8.41
N ALA A 4 -0.09 27.53 7.09
CA ALA A 4 -0.85 26.75 6.13
C ALA A 4 -0.61 25.24 6.37
N PRO A 5 -1.61 24.38 6.13
CA PRO A 5 -1.42 22.94 6.18
C PRO A 5 -0.60 22.50 4.97
N GLN A 6 0.47 21.74 5.21
CA GLN A 6 1.20 21.03 4.17
C GLN A 6 0.27 19.98 3.54
N GLU A 7 0.01 20.12 2.25
CA GLU A 7 -0.51 19.04 1.42
C GLU A 7 0.45 17.84 1.52
N LEU A 8 -0.01 16.75 2.14
CA LEU A 8 0.49 15.42 1.82
C LEU A 8 -0.02 15.12 0.41
N ARG A 9 0.79 15.44 -0.59
CA ARG A 9 0.58 14.96 -1.96
C ARG A 9 0.77 13.45 -1.95
N SER A 10 -0.32 12.78 -2.30
CA SER A 10 -0.51 11.34 -2.37
C SER A 10 0.51 10.68 -3.30
N GLU A 11 1.35 9.79 -2.76
CA GLU A 11 2.14 8.84 -3.56
C GLU A 11 1.27 7.68 -4.11
N ASP A 12 -0.06 7.77 -3.96
CA ASP A 12 -1.04 6.74 -4.37
C ASP A 12 -1.44 6.81 -5.86
N GLU A 13 -0.98 7.80 -6.63
CA GLU A 13 -1.35 7.93 -8.05
C GLU A 13 -0.59 6.97 -8.99
N GLU A 14 0.54 6.38 -8.58
CA GLU A 14 1.37 5.58 -9.50
C GLU A 14 0.88 4.12 -9.71
N ASN A 15 -0.06 3.61 -8.91
CA ASN A 15 -0.40 2.19 -8.98
C ASN A 15 -1.63 1.84 -9.84
N CYS A 16 -2.22 2.81 -10.55
CA CYS A 16 -3.34 2.54 -11.46
C CYS A 16 -2.89 1.88 -12.79
N CYS A 17 -1.60 1.94 -13.13
CA CYS A 17 -1.09 1.49 -14.43
C CYS A 17 -0.71 -0.01 -14.48
N ASN A 18 -0.42 -0.64 -13.34
CA ASN A 18 0.07 -2.03 -13.30
C ASN A 18 -0.99 -3.11 -13.58
N SER A 19 -2.23 -2.72 -13.88
CA SER A 19 -3.30 -3.64 -14.30
C SER A 19 -3.68 -3.49 -15.78
N CYS A 20 -2.92 -2.72 -16.55
CA CYS A 20 -3.12 -2.50 -17.98
C CYS A 20 -2.01 -3.15 -18.82
N GLU A 21 -1.55 -4.35 -18.45
CA GLU A 21 -0.84 -5.20 -19.40
C GLU A 21 -1.85 -5.94 -20.27
N VAL A 22 -1.52 -5.99 -21.56
CA VAL A 22 -2.18 -6.73 -22.66
C VAL A 22 -3.32 -5.98 -23.37
N VAL A 23 -2.95 -5.15 -24.37
CA VAL A 23 -3.23 -5.47 -25.78
C VAL A 23 -2.07 -4.93 -26.63
N GLY A 24 -1.24 -5.83 -27.16
CA GLY A 24 -0.19 -5.48 -28.10
C GLY A 24 -0.78 -5.14 -29.47
N TYR A 25 -0.22 -4.11 -30.11
CA TYR A 25 -0.30 -3.95 -31.55
C TYR A 25 1.09 -3.65 -32.10
N THR A 26 1.58 -4.57 -32.91
CA THR A 26 2.79 -4.46 -33.73
C THR A 26 2.63 -3.34 -34.74
N LEU A 27 3.55 -2.36 -34.73
CA LEU A 27 3.68 -1.35 -35.79
C LEU A 27 4.44 -1.97 -36.97
N GLU A 28 3.72 -2.38 -38.02
CA GLU A 28 4.29 -2.70 -39.32
C GLU A 28 4.46 -1.41 -40.15
N SER A 29 5.68 -1.24 -40.68
CA SER A 29 6.12 -0.11 -41.51
C SER A 29 5.37 -0.03 -42.85
N ALA A 30 4.92 1.16 -43.24
CA ALA A 30 4.39 1.41 -44.58
C ALA A 30 5.25 2.45 -45.35
N ASN A 31 5.98 1.99 -46.36
CA ASN A 31 6.39 2.76 -47.54
C ASN A 31 5.22 2.74 -48.57
N GLY A 32 5.00 3.82 -49.34
CA GLY A 32 3.95 3.92 -50.40
C GLY A 32 4.17 3.00 -51.62
N PRO A 33 3.41 3.07 -52.76
CA PRO A 33 2.84 4.29 -53.39
C PRO A 33 1.49 4.19 -54.19
N GLN A 34 0.98 5.38 -54.60
CA GLN A 34 0.19 5.81 -55.81
C GLN A 34 -1.10 5.10 -56.33
N GLY A 35 -2.16 5.90 -56.57
CA GLY A 35 -3.08 5.77 -57.73
C GLY A 35 -4.59 5.99 -57.52
N GLY A 36 -5.20 6.93 -58.28
CA GLY A 36 -6.50 6.74 -58.99
C GLY A 36 -7.87 6.99 -58.32
N LEU A 37 -8.46 8.15 -58.62
CA LEU A 37 -9.87 8.52 -58.90
C LEU A 37 -11.09 7.77 -58.30
N SER A 38 -12.04 8.61 -57.84
CA SER A 38 -13.51 8.48 -57.80
C SER A 38 -14.15 7.56 -56.75
N GLY A 39 -14.89 8.17 -55.82
CA GLY A 39 -15.79 7.51 -54.88
C GLY A 39 -16.28 8.49 -53.81
N SER A 40 -17.58 8.76 -53.81
CA SER A 40 -18.32 9.59 -52.84
C SER A 40 -18.19 9.09 -51.39
N PRO A 41 -18.27 9.97 -50.35
CA PRO A 41 -18.17 9.55 -48.97
C PRO A 41 -19.52 9.00 -48.50
N SER A 42 -19.66 7.68 -48.44
CA SER A 42 -20.76 7.04 -47.71
C SER A 42 -20.28 6.59 -46.35
N GLU A 43 -20.83 7.25 -45.33
CA GLU A 43 -21.13 6.78 -43.98
C GLU A 43 -20.02 6.03 -43.23
N GLY A 44 -19.40 6.79 -42.32
CA GLY A 44 -18.56 6.26 -41.27
C GLY A 44 -19.34 5.39 -40.30
N ALA A 45 -18.72 4.26 -39.97
CA ALA A 45 -18.87 3.58 -38.70
C ALA A 45 -17.55 2.85 -38.43
N GLU A 46 -16.49 3.62 -38.16
CA GLU A 46 -15.36 3.06 -37.43
C GLU A 46 -15.90 2.63 -36.07
N ASN A 47 -15.96 1.30 -35.85
CA ASN A 47 -16.28 0.73 -34.56
C ASN A 47 -15.08 1.00 -33.62
N VAL A 48 -15.04 2.23 -33.11
CA VAL A 48 -14.13 2.60 -32.03
C VAL A 48 -14.66 1.88 -30.79
N SER A 49 -14.09 0.72 -30.52
CA SER A 49 -14.19 0.05 -29.21
C SER A 49 -13.97 1.13 -28.13
N PRO A 50 -14.86 1.26 -27.13
CA PRO A 50 -14.71 2.31 -26.14
C PRO A 50 -13.34 2.15 -25.51
N LEU A 51 -12.54 3.22 -25.53
CA LEU A 51 -11.31 3.33 -24.76
C LEU A 51 -11.66 2.93 -23.33
N THR A 52 -11.14 1.78 -22.90
CA THR A 52 -11.47 1.18 -21.62
C THR A 52 -11.19 2.22 -20.55
N GLN A 53 -12.26 2.77 -19.96
CA GLN A 53 -12.16 3.83 -18.99
C GLN A 53 -11.38 3.32 -17.78
N CYS A 54 -10.35 4.06 -17.35
CA CYS A 54 -9.61 3.75 -16.14
C CYS A 54 -10.60 3.76 -14.95
N GLN A 55 -10.95 2.58 -14.46
CA GLN A 55 -11.87 2.44 -13.33
C GLN A 55 -11.08 2.63 -12.05
N TYR A 56 -11.28 3.78 -11.38
CA TYR A 56 -10.72 3.99 -10.06
C TYR A 56 -11.38 3.01 -9.08
N PRO A 57 -10.60 2.21 -8.34
CA PRO A 57 -11.17 1.27 -7.38
C PRO A 57 -11.92 2.03 -6.30
N GLN A 58 -13.12 1.55 -5.95
CA GLN A 58 -13.92 2.17 -4.90
C GLN A 58 -13.12 2.23 -3.58
N PRO A 59 -13.20 3.34 -2.82
CA PRO A 59 -12.55 3.45 -1.52
C PRO A 59 -12.88 2.22 -0.65
N GLY A 60 -11.84 1.61 -0.06
CA GLY A 60 -11.96 0.37 0.71
C GLY A 60 -11.72 -0.92 -0.10
N THR A 61 -11.86 -0.91 -1.43
CA THR A 61 -11.55 -2.08 -2.28
C THR A 61 -10.06 -2.43 -2.23
N VAL A 62 -9.21 -1.41 -2.28
CA VAL A 62 -7.74 -1.58 -2.19
C VAL A 62 -7.36 -2.07 -0.79
N ALA A 63 -7.91 -1.47 0.26
CA ALA A 63 -7.66 -1.88 1.65
C ALA A 63 -8.07 -3.34 1.92
N LEU A 64 -9.23 -3.79 1.42
CA LEU A 64 -9.64 -5.19 1.56
C LEU A 64 -8.73 -6.16 0.79
N ARG A 65 -8.19 -5.74 -0.35
CA ARG A 65 -7.22 -6.52 -1.12
C ARG A 65 -5.89 -6.65 -0.36
N GLU A 66 -5.42 -5.56 0.22
CA GLU A 66 -4.20 -5.53 1.03
C GLU A 66 -4.32 -6.38 2.28
N ILE A 67 -5.44 -6.29 3.01
CA ILE A 67 -5.71 -7.13 4.19
C ILE A 67 -5.60 -8.61 3.81
N ARG A 68 -6.25 -9.03 2.73
CA ARG A 68 -6.19 -10.44 2.27
C ARG A 68 -4.78 -10.84 1.83
N ARG A 69 -4.02 -9.93 1.22
CA ARG A 69 -2.64 -10.18 0.81
C ARG A 69 -1.76 -10.42 2.03
N TYR A 70 -1.76 -9.50 3.00
CA TYR A 70 -0.92 -9.56 4.19
C TYR A 70 -1.34 -10.63 5.18
N GLN A 71 -2.60 -11.07 5.19
CA GLN A 71 -3.03 -12.23 5.96
C GLN A 71 -2.61 -13.57 5.33
N LYS A 72 -2.33 -13.60 4.02
CA LYS A 72 -1.89 -14.80 3.31
C LYS A 72 -0.37 -14.97 3.36
N SER A 73 0.39 -13.88 3.31
CA SER A 73 1.84 -13.90 3.46
C SER A 73 2.26 -13.80 4.93
N THR A 74 3.46 -14.28 5.22
CA THR A 74 4.13 -14.14 6.52
C THR A 74 5.41 -13.34 6.40
N GLU A 75 5.46 -12.44 5.41
CA GLU A 75 6.63 -11.59 5.17
C GLU A 75 6.71 -10.47 6.21
N LEU A 76 7.93 -10.10 6.59
CA LEU A 76 8.16 -8.97 7.47
C LEU A 76 7.80 -7.67 6.75
N LEU A 77 6.94 -6.87 7.36
CA LEU A 77 6.40 -5.64 6.78
C LEU A 77 7.33 -4.45 7.00
N ILE A 78 8.14 -4.48 8.07
CA ILE A 78 9.08 -3.41 8.37
C ILE A 78 10.40 -3.66 7.62
N ARG A 79 10.92 -2.63 6.95
CA ARG A 79 12.23 -2.72 6.29
C ARG A 79 13.32 -3.05 7.32
N LYS A 80 14.16 -4.04 7.03
CA LYS A 80 15.20 -4.54 7.97
C LYS A 80 16.22 -3.48 8.41
N LEU A 81 16.65 -2.60 7.49
CA LEU A 81 17.68 -1.60 7.78
C LEU A 81 17.23 -0.52 8.80
N PRO A 82 16.06 0.14 8.65
CA PRO A 82 15.61 1.10 9.66
C PRO A 82 15.30 0.43 11.00
N PHE A 83 14.73 -0.79 11.02
CA PHE A 83 14.52 -1.54 12.26
C PHE A 83 15.84 -1.83 12.99
N GLN A 84 16.86 -2.25 12.26
CA GLN A 84 18.20 -2.45 12.83
C GLN A 84 18.78 -1.16 13.42
N ARG A 85 18.58 0.00 12.77
CA ARG A 85 19.06 1.29 13.29
C ARG A 85 18.36 1.64 14.60
N LEU A 86 17.04 1.46 14.67
CA LEU A 86 16.24 1.67 15.88
C LEU A 86 16.69 0.78 17.04
N VAL A 87 16.91 -0.51 16.79
CA VAL A 87 17.39 -1.44 17.84
C VAL A 87 18.74 -0.99 18.40
N ARG A 88 19.65 -0.50 17.54
CA ARG A 88 20.97 -0.01 17.97
C ARG A 88 20.88 1.31 18.73
N GLU A 89 19.99 2.21 18.30
CA GLU A 89 19.71 3.47 18.99
C GLU A 89 19.26 3.21 20.44
N ILE A 90 18.23 2.38 20.62
CA ILE A 90 17.70 2.02 21.94
C ILE A 90 18.78 1.32 22.78
N ALA A 91 19.53 0.40 22.19
CA ALA A 91 20.56 -0.35 22.90
C ALA A 91 21.72 0.53 23.40
N GLN A 92 22.05 1.58 22.66
CA GLN A 92 23.12 2.51 22.99
C GLN A 92 22.82 3.28 24.28
N ASP A 93 21.54 3.56 24.57
CA ASP A 93 21.11 4.24 25.80
C ASP A 93 21.34 3.38 27.06
N PHE A 94 21.36 2.06 26.93
CA PHE A 94 21.61 1.14 28.05
C PHE A 94 23.08 0.81 28.23
N LYS A 95 23.80 0.51 27.14
CA LYS A 95 25.21 0.14 27.18
C LYS A 95 25.91 0.49 25.87
N THR A 96 27.03 1.20 25.98
CA THR A 96 27.89 1.52 24.84
C THR A 96 28.59 0.26 24.32
N ASP A 97 28.85 0.19 23.01
CA ASP A 97 29.62 -0.86 22.32
C ASP A 97 29.00 -2.27 22.27
N LEU A 98 27.67 -2.36 22.22
CA LEU A 98 26.97 -3.63 22.01
C LEU A 98 27.06 -4.14 20.57
N ARG A 99 27.45 -5.42 20.40
CA ARG A 99 27.45 -6.13 19.13
C ARG A 99 26.22 -7.04 19.04
N PHE A 100 25.42 -6.86 18.01
CA PHE A 100 24.24 -7.67 17.75
C PHE A 100 24.52 -8.74 16.69
N GLN A 101 24.08 -9.97 16.96
CA GLN A 101 23.99 -11.02 15.96
C GLN A 101 22.86 -10.70 14.98
N SER A 102 23.02 -11.08 13.71
CA SER A 102 21.97 -10.91 12.69
C SER A 102 20.67 -11.65 13.06
N ALA A 103 20.80 -12.86 13.60
CA ALA A 103 19.66 -13.66 14.08
C ALA A 103 18.92 -12.99 15.25
N ALA A 104 19.64 -12.30 16.15
CA ALA A 104 19.03 -11.60 17.28
C ALA A 104 18.17 -10.41 16.81
N ILE A 105 18.65 -9.66 15.81
CA ILE A 105 17.86 -8.56 15.23
C ILE A 105 16.62 -9.11 14.50
N GLY A 106 16.76 -10.25 13.80
CA GLY A 106 15.62 -10.93 13.17
C GLY A 106 14.56 -11.37 14.19
N ALA A 107 14.97 -11.99 15.29
CA ALA A 107 14.05 -12.42 16.35
C ALA A 107 13.33 -11.23 17.02
N LEU A 108 14.04 -10.12 17.26
CA LEU A 108 13.43 -8.89 17.77
C LEU A 108 12.39 -8.32 16.79
N GLN A 109 12.68 -8.38 15.49
CA GLN A 109 11.77 -7.90 14.46
C GLN A 109 10.50 -8.76 14.40
N GLU A 110 10.65 -10.07 14.35
CA GLU A 110 9.52 -11.02 14.35
C GLU A 110 8.63 -10.83 15.57
N ALA A 111 9.22 -10.73 16.77
CA ALA A 111 8.46 -10.50 18.00
C ALA A 111 7.73 -9.14 18.00
N SER A 112 8.38 -8.08 17.50
CA SER A 112 7.81 -6.74 17.47
C SER A 112 6.63 -6.66 16.49
N GLU A 113 6.77 -7.22 15.29
CA GLU A 113 5.70 -7.24 14.28
C GLU A 113 4.52 -8.10 14.73
N ALA A 114 4.78 -9.28 15.31
CA ALA A 114 3.73 -10.12 15.87
C ALA A 114 2.93 -9.41 16.98
N TYR A 115 3.62 -8.69 17.86
CA TYR A 115 2.98 -7.89 18.91
C TYR A 115 2.09 -6.77 18.32
N LEU A 116 2.60 -6.04 17.32
CA LEU A 116 1.84 -4.96 16.68
C LEU A 116 0.60 -5.47 15.94
N VAL A 117 0.71 -6.60 15.23
CA VAL A 117 -0.45 -7.22 14.54
C VAL A 117 -1.52 -7.60 15.56
N GLY A 118 -1.15 -8.29 16.65
CA GLY A 118 -2.09 -8.64 17.71
C GLY A 118 -2.72 -7.43 18.39
N LEU A 119 -1.98 -6.33 18.56
CA LEU A 119 -2.52 -5.08 19.10
C LEU A 119 -3.53 -4.43 18.14
N PHE A 120 -3.29 -4.49 16.83
CA PHE A 120 -4.21 -3.96 15.82
C PHE A 120 -5.50 -4.78 15.71
N GLU A 121 -5.44 -6.10 15.93
CA GLU A 121 -6.64 -6.95 16.02
C GLU A 121 -7.58 -6.48 17.14
N ASP A 122 -7.04 -6.30 18.36
CA ASP A 122 -7.82 -5.81 19.50
C ASP A 122 -8.32 -4.37 19.30
N THR A 123 -7.47 -3.52 18.72
CA THR A 123 -7.83 -2.13 18.40
C THR A 123 -8.98 -2.09 17.39
N ASN A 124 -8.97 -2.99 16.42
CA ASN A 124 -10.05 -3.13 15.44
C ASN A 124 -11.35 -3.58 16.11
N LEU A 125 -11.30 -4.55 17.03
CA LEU A 125 -12.47 -4.93 17.83
C LEU A 125 -13.03 -3.77 18.66
N CYS A 126 -12.16 -2.94 19.25
CA CYS A 126 -12.56 -1.74 19.98
C CYS A 126 -13.22 -0.69 19.06
N ALA A 127 -12.72 -0.51 17.84
CA ALA A 127 -13.32 0.39 16.86
C ALA A 127 -14.72 -0.09 16.43
N ILE A 128 -14.87 -1.39 16.16
CA ILE A 128 -16.15 -2.03 15.81
C ILE A 128 -17.16 -1.92 16.96
N HIS A 129 -16.70 -2.11 18.21
CA HIS A 129 -17.54 -1.93 19.39
C HIS A 129 -18.15 -0.52 19.47
N ALA A 130 -17.40 0.50 19.01
CA ALA A 130 -17.87 1.88 18.92
C ALA A 130 -18.56 2.23 17.59
N LYS A 131 -18.97 1.23 16.78
CA LYS A 131 -19.61 1.38 15.47
C LYS A 131 -18.80 2.18 14.44
N ARG A 132 -17.46 2.13 14.52
CA ARG A 132 -16.54 2.77 13.58
C ARG A 132 -15.75 1.72 12.80
N VAL A 133 -15.32 2.09 11.60
CA VAL A 133 -14.41 1.27 10.76
C VAL A 133 -12.96 1.77 10.86
N THR A 134 -12.77 3.06 11.17
CA THR A 134 -11.45 3.67 11.35
C THR A 134 -10.97 3.51 12.80
N ILE A 135 -9.79 2.90 12.95
CA ILE A 135 -9.07 2.83 14.23
C ILE A 135 -8.57 4.22 14.65
N MET A 136 -8.62 4.51 15.95
CA MET A 136 -8.18 5.78 16.52
C MET A 136 -7.23 5.54 17.71
N PRO A 137 -6.41 6.54 18.11
CA PRO A 137 -5.51 6.39 19.26
C PRO A 137 -6.21 5.97 20.57
N LYS A 138 -7.46 6.38 20.77
CA LYS A 138 -8.30 5.98 21.91
C LYS A 138 -8.59 4.47 21.95
N ASP A 139 -8.65 3.82 20.79
CA ASP A 139 -8.91 2.39 20.68
C ASP A 139 -7.66 1.59 21.10
N ILE A 140 -6.47 2.08 20.72
CA ILE A 140 -5.17 1.50 21.14
C ILE A 140 -5.00 1.64 22.65
N GLN A 141 -5.30 2.81 23.20
CA GLN A 141 -5.22 3.05 24.65
C GLN A 141 -6.19 2.14 25.42
N LEU A 142 -7.40 1.92 24.89
CA LEU A 142 -8.37 1.02 25.47
C LEU A 142 -7.88 -0.44 25.40
N ALA A 143 -7.41 -0.90 24.25
CA ALA A 143 -6.88 -2.25 24.06
C ALA A 143 -5.72 -2.54 25.02
N ARG A 144 -4.73 -1.65 25.10
CA ARG A 144 -3.59 -1.77 26.04
C ARG A 144 -4.04 -1.77 27.50
N ARG A 145 -5.06 -0.97 27.84
CA ARG A 145 -5.63 -0.93 29.20
C ARG A 145 -6.30 -2.25 29.58
N ILE A 146 -7.01 -2.89 28.64
CA ILE A 146 -7.66 -4.17 28.86
C ILE A 146 -6.64 -5.31 28.96
N ARG A 147 -5.59 -5.28 28.13
CA ARG A 147 -4.47 -6.23 28.20
C ARG A 147 -3.65 -6.14 29.49
N GLY A 148 -3.75 -5.03 30.24
CA GLY A 148 -2.96 -4.82 31.45
C GLY A 148 -1.52 -4.35 31.18
N GLU A 149 -1.20 -3.95 29.94
CA GLU A 149 0.13 -3.47 29.52
C GLU A 149 0.37 -1.99 29.87
N ARG A 150 -0.27 -1.52 30.96
CA ARG A 150 0.01 -0.20 31.52
C ARG A 150 1.32 -0.26 32.30
N ALA A 151 2.31 0.44 31.78
CA ALA A 151 3.28 1.13 32.63
C ALA A 151 2.57 2.28 33.37
#